data_AF-A0AA91ZTT7-F1
#
_entry.id   AF-A0AA91ZTT7-F1
#
_cell.length_a   1.000
_cell.length_b   1.000
_cell.length_c   1.000
_cell.angle_alpha   90.00
_cell.angle_beta   90.00
_cell.angle_gamma   90.00
#
_symmetry.space_group_name_H-M   'P 1'
#
loop_
_entity.id
_entity.type
_entity.pdbx_description
1 polymer ?
#
loop_
_entity_poly.entity_id
_entity_poly.type
_entity_poly.pdbx_seq_one_letter_code
_entity_poly.pdbx_strand_id
1 'polypeptide(L)'
;MMIENVVKEVLSYKKGQIQQKLSSPRAFVSSRFQETLQSTPVKETGATVQPMKVEEVSKPAAPSETKEVEQVQVAQKEFARRFPETNNKSADTWGLTKKYNIQNIRSENEGKYMDIIDRVSRTYGVPKALIQKMIEVESDFNPKTVSSAGAMGLMQLMPENVKELGVKNPFSPEESIEAGVKELSGYLKQNNGDLVLALASYNAGPGNVRKYGGVPPFKETQGYIKKILNIDVSN
;
A
#
# COMPACT_ATOMS: atom_id res chain seq x y z
N MET A 1 2.35 39.44 -6.71
CA MET A 1 1.07 39.13 -7.38
C MET A 1 1.10 37.73 -8.01
N MET A 2 1.52 36.69 -7.26
CA MET A 2 1.42 35.27 -7.63
C MET A 2 0.90 34.41 -6.46
N ILE A 3 0.46 35.05 -5.37
CA ILE A 3 -0.13 34.37 -4.20
C ILE A 3 -1.62 34.11 -4.43
N GLU A 4 -2.27 34.86 -5.32
CA GLU A 4 -3.69 34.69 -5.63
C GLU A 4 -3.99 33.49 -6.54
N ASN A 5 -3.04 33.03 -7.36
CA ASN A 5 -3.28 31.90 -8.27
C ASN A 5 -3.21 30.54 -7.57
N VAL A 6 -2.36 30.39 -6.55
CA VAL A 6 -2.31 29.15 -5.73
C VAL A 6 -3.54 29.03 -4.82
N VAL A 7 -4.05 30.15 -4.31
CA VAL A 7 -5.30 30.17 -3.54
C VAL A 7 -6.49 29.79 -4.44
N LYS A 8 -6.51 30.21 -5.72
CA LYS A 8 -7.54 29.81 -6.69
C LYS A 8 -7.49 28.32 -7.06
N GLU A 9 -6.32 27.71 -7.15
CA GLU A 9 -6.18 26.28 -7.46
C GLU A 9 -6.62 25.37 -6.31
N VAL A 10 -6.27 25.74 -5.07
CA VAL A 10 -6.70 25.01 -3.86
C VAL A 10 -8.21 25.19 -3.61
N LEU A 11 -8.77 26.36 -3.91
CA LEU A 11 -10.23 26.58 -3.83
C LEU A 11 -10.98 25.87 -4.97
N SER A 12 -10.42 25.76 -6.17
CA SER A 12 -10.95 24.97 -7.29
C SER A 12 -11.05 23.48 -6.91
N TYR A 13 -10.02 22.93 -6.28
CA TYR A 13 -10.00 21.55 -5.81
C TYR A 13 -11.06 21.27 -4.73
N LYS A 14 -11.29 22.22 -3.81
CA LYS A 14 -12.36 22.09 -2.79
C LYS A 14 -13.78 22.27 -3.35
N LYS A 15 -14.00 23.14 -4.35
CA LYS A 15 -15.32 23.31 -5.00
C LYS A 15 -15.72 22.08 -5.84
N GLY A 16 -14.78 21.44 -6.53
CA GLY A 16 -15.02 20.23 -7.31
C GLY A 16 -15.49 19.03 -6.46
N GLN A 17 -14.97 18.88 -5.25
CA GLN A 17 -15.39 17.80 -4.35
C GLN A 17 -16.73 18.05 -3.65
N ILE A 18 -17.15 19.32 -3.50
CA ILE A 18 -18.45 19.66 -2.90
C ILE A 18 -19.59 19.52 -3.92
N GLN A 19 -19.35 19.80 -5.21
CA GLN A 19 -20.37 19.59 -6.27
C GLN A 19 -20.63 18.12 -6.61
N GLN A 20 -19.63 17.23 -6.49
CA GLN A 20 -19.86 15.78 -6.57
C GLN A 20 -20.69 15.23 -5.40
N LYS A 21 -20.74 15.92 -4.25
CA LYS A 21 -21.57 15.55 -3.09
C LYS A 21 -23.00 16.09 -3.13
N LEU A 22 -23.38 16.92 -4.11
CA LEU A 22 -24.72 17.53 -4.21
C LEU A 22 -25.55 17.07 -5.43
N SER A 23 -25.03 16.13 -6.24
CA SER A 23 -25.78 15.52 -7.34
C SER A 23 -26.04 14.05 -7.06
N SER A 24 -27.04 13.78 -6.22
CA SER A 24 -27.73 12.49 -6.20
C SER A 24 -29.23 12.75 -6.16
N PRO A 25 -29.98 12.15 -7.10
CA PRO A 25 -31.25 11.56 -6.72
C PRO A 25 -31.18 10.03 -6.84
N ARG A 26 -31.60 9.39 -5.74
CA ARG A 26 -31.99 7.98 -5.59
C ARG A 26 -32.63 7.37 -6.84
N ALA A 27 -32.34 6.10 -7.11
CA ALA A 27 -33.25 4.97 -6.81
C ALA A 27 -33.00 3.76 -7.73
N PHE A 28 -33.25 2.57 -7.15
CA PHE A 28 -33.91 1.41 -7.76
C PHE A 28 -33.14 0.42 -8.67
N VAL A 29 -33.00 -0.79 -8.11
CA VAL A 29 -33.45 -2.10 -8.61
C VAL A 29 -32.70 -2.83 -9.74
N SER A 30 -32.17 -3.99 -9.34
CA SER A 30 -32.30 -5.36 -9.88
C SER A 30 -32.66 -5.59 -11.36
N SER A 31 -31.99 -6.63 -11.90
CA SER A 31 -32.36 -7.48 -13.04
C SER A 31 -32.17 -6.93 -14.46
N ARG A 32 -31.11 -7.43 -15.14
CA ARG A 32 -31.22 -8.15 -16.43
C ARG A 32 -29.85 -8.62 -16.92
N PHE A 33 -29.56 -9.88 -16.62
CA PHE A 33 -28.91 -10.80 -17.56
C PHE A 33 -29.98 -11.23 -18.58
N GLN A 34 -29.57 -11.66 -19.79
CA GLN A 34 -30.37 -11.91 -21.01
C GLN A 34 -30.65 -10.62 -21.80
N GLU A 35 -30.32 -10.45 -23.07
CA GLU A 35 -30.20 -11.28 -24.29
C GLU A 35 -29.49 -10.35 -25.32
N THR A 36 -28.71 -10.73 -26.34
CA THR A 36 -28.96 -11.66 -27.45
C THR A 36 -27.64 -11.99 -28.18
N LEU A 37 -27.48 -13.26 -28.55
CA LEU A 37 -26.63 -13.75 -29.63
C LEU A 37 -27.32 -13.54 -30.99
N GLN A 38 -26.55 -13.71 -32.08
CA GLN A 38 -26.90 -13.75 -33.54
C GLN A 38 -26.69 -12.39 -34.25
N SER A 39 -26.05 -12.24 -35.43
CA SER A 39 -25.55 -13.15 -36.48
C SER A 39 -24.79 -12.34 -37.59
N THR A 40 -23.57 -12.78 -38.00
CA THR A 40 -22.91 -12.87 -39.36
C THR A 40 -23.11 -11.82 -40.49
N PRO A 41 -22.32 -11.77 -41.62
CA PRO A 41 -20.93 -12.21 -41.94
C PRO A 41 -20.05 -11.22 -42.81
N VAL A 42 -18.76 -11.60 -42.93
CA VAL A 42 -17.65 -11.38 -43.92
C VAL A 42 -17.85 -10.50 -45.19
N LYS A 43 -16.81 -9.72 -45.55
CA LYS A 43 -16.33 -9.57 -46.95
C LYS A 43 -14.80 -9.42 -47.05
N GLU A 44 -14.20 -10.33 -47.81
CA GLU A 44 -12.83 -10.27 -48.36
C GLU A 44 -12.78 -9.36 -49.60
N THR A 45 -11.67 -8.63 -49.77
CA THR A 45 -11.14 -8.27 -51.09
C THR A 45 -9.61 -8.33 -51.04
N GLY A 46 -9.02 -9.17 -51.89
CA GLY A 46 -7.59 -9.33 -52.02
C GLY A 46 -6.91 -8.24 -52.85
N ALA A 47 -5.64 -7.97 -52.53
CA ALA A 47 -4.66 -7.35 -53.42
C ALA A 47 -3.27 -7.94 -53.08
N THR A 48 -2.52 -8.30 -54.11
CA THR A 48 -1.28 -9.09 -54.04
C THR A 48 -0.04 -8.17 -54.15
N VAL A 49 0.78 -8.22 -53.08
CA VAL A 49 2.27 -8.26 -52.96
C VAL A 49 3.16 -7.15 -53.53
N GLN A 50 4.03 -6.60 -52.66
CA GLN A 50 5.50 -6.55 -52.82
C GLN A 50 6.20 -6.75 -51.45
N PRO A 51 7.39 -7.39 -51.36
CA PRO A 51 8.00 -7.81 -50.11
C PRO A 51 8.81 -6.68 -49.47
N MET A 52 8.47 -6.29 -48.24
CA MET A 52 9.31 -5.42 -47.42
C MET A 52 10.27 -6.24 -46.55
N LYS A 53 11.50 -5.74 -46.55
CA LYS A 53 12.72 -6.20 -45.90
C LYS A 53 12.51 -6.62 -44.44
N VAL A 54 13.07 -7.77 -44.06
CA VAL A 54 13.17 -8.23 -42.67
C VAL A 54 14.18 -7.34 -41.96
N GLU A 55 13.70 -6.43 -41.10
CA GLU A 55 14.53 -5.79 -40.08
C GLU A 55 14.55 -6.68 -38.83
N GLU A 56 15.76 -6.91 -38.35
CA GLU A 56 16.11 -7.73 -37.20
C GLU A 56 15.50 -7.16 -35.91
N VAL A 57 14.58 -7.90 -35.30
CA VAL A 57 13.94 -7.52 -34.03
C VAL A 57 14.98 -7.59 -32.91
N SER A 58 15.51 -6.42 -32.53
CA SER A 58 16.34 -6.25 -31.34
C SER A 58 15.56 -6.61 -30.08
N LYS A 59 16.17 -7.44 -29.22
CA LYS A 59 15.69 -7.81 -27.87
C LYS A 59 15.16 -6.60 -27.08
N PRO A 60 14.10 -6.76 -26.25
CA PRO A 60 13.68 -5.69 -25.35
C PRO A 60 14.78 -5.40 -24.34
N ALA A 61 15.24 -4.14 -24.32
CA ALA A 61 16.19 -3.63 -23.35
C ALA A 61 15.59 -3.68 -21.94
N ALA A 62 16.41 -4.11 -20.98
CA ALA A 62 16.08 -4.05 -19.56
C ALA A 62 15.69 -2.61 -19.14
N PRO A 63 14.76 -2.42 -18.20
CA PRO A 63 14.47 -1.09 -17.66
C PRO A 63 15.76 -0.45 -17.14
N SER A 64 16.06 0.75 -17.61
CA SER A 64 17.28 1.49 -17.25
C SER A 64 17.30 1.81 -15.76
N GLU A 65 18.27 1.25 -15.03
CA GLU A 65 18.56 1.46 -13.59
C GLU A 65 18.54 2.94 -13.16
N THR A 66 18.80 3.85 -14.10
CA THR A 66 18.90 5.30 -13.88
C THR A 66 17.61 5.96 -13.40
N LYS A 67 16.43 5.50 -13.86
CA LYS A 67 15.13 6.11 -13.49
C LYS A 67 14.66 5.70 -12.10
N GLU A 68 15.08 4.53 -11.65
CA GLU A 68 14.74 3.98 -10.34
C GLU A 68 15.59 4.63 -9.24
N VAL A 69 16.90 4.78 -9.52
CA VAL A 69 17.84 5.50 -8.66
C VAL A 69 17.40 6.95 -8.42
N GLU A 70 16.88 7.62 -9.45
CA GLU A 70 16.43 9.01 -9.36
C GLU A 70 15.13 9.16 -8.53
N GLN A 71 14.17 8.26 -8.67
CA GLN A 71 12.94 8.26 -7.86
C GLN A 71 13.20 7.99 -6.39
N VAL A 72 14.13 7.06 -6.09
CA VAL A 72 14.56 6.76 -4.72
C VAL A 72 15.20 7.99 -4.07
N GLN A 73 16.04 8.73 -4.80
CA GLN A 73 16.68 9.95 -4.29
C GLN A 73 15.68 11.09 -4.05
N VAL A 74 14.68 11.24 -4.92
CA VAL A 74 13.62 12.26 -4.75
C VAL A 74 12.75 11.94 -3.53
N ALA A 75 12.36 10.67 -3.34
CA ALA A 75 11.60 10.23 -2.18
C ALA A 75 12.38 10.44 -0.87
N GLN A 76 13.67 10.11 -0.86
CA GLN A 76 14.57 10.35 0.28
C GLN A 76 14.70 11.84 0.62
N LYS A 77 14.79 12.70 -0.40
CA LYS A 77 14.93 14.15 -0.20
C LYS A 77 13.64 14.79 0.30
N GLU A 78 12.48 14.38 -0.22
CA GLU A 78 11.17 14.80 0.31
C GLU A 78 10.92 14.28 1.72
N PHE A 79 11.34 13.04 2.01
CA PHE A 79 11.26 12.47 3.36
C PHE A 79 12.12 13.25 4.36
N ALA A 80 13.40 13.48 4.04
CA ALA A 80 14.31 14.26 4.88
C ALA A 80 13.82 15.70 5.10
N ARG A 81 13.18 16.31 4.09
CA ARG A 81 12.56 17.65 4.21
C ARG A 81 11.35 17.65 5.14
N ARG A 82 10.57 16.57 5.14
CA ARG A 82 9.31 16.44 5.88
C ARG A 82 9.50 15.91 7.31
N PHE A 83 10.64 15.26 7.54
CA PHE A 83 11.07 14.69 8.82
C PHE A 83 12.55 15.04 9.08
N PRO A 84 12.88 16.32 9.36
CA PRO A 84 14.27 16.80 9.46
C PRO A 84 15.08 16.15 10.60
N GLU A 85 14.43 15.50 11.55
CA GLU A 85 15.04 14.73 12.66
C GLU A 85 15.56 13.34 12.22
N THR A 86 15.26 12.89 11.00
CA THR A 86 15.54 11.52 10.52
C THR A 86 16.92 11.37 9.88
N ASN A 87 17.96 11.94 10.49
CA ASN A 87 19.35 11.56 10.17
C ASN A 87 19.72 10.17 10.74
N ASN A 88 18.70 9.34 10.99
CA ASN A 88 18.78 8.15 11.80
C ASN A 88 19.04 6.95 10.90
N LYS A 89 20.28 6.43 10.92
CA LYS A 89 20.68 5.17 10.27
C LYS A 89 19.74 3.98 10.60
N SER A 90 18.92 4.08 11.65
CA SER A 90 18.01 3.01 12.10
C SER A 90 16.58 3.06 11.54
N ALA A 91 16.21 4.08 10.73
CA ALA A 91 14.90 4.17 10.08
C ALA A 91 13.69 4.09 11.04
N ASP A 92 13.83 4.66 12.24
CA ASP A 92 12.78 4.75 13.26
C ASP A 92 12.35 6.20 13.46
N THR A 93 11.36 6.65 12.69
CA THR A 93 10.92 8.06 12.71
C THR A 93 10.04 8.38 13.92
N TRP A 94 9.34 7.37 14.44
CA TRP A 94 8.34 7.56 15.50
C TRP A 94 8.87 7.18 16.90
N GLY A 95 10.17 6.86 17.02
CA GLY A 95 10.80 6.42 18.27
C GLY A 95 10.26 5.07 18.78
N LEU A 96 9.75 4.23 17.87
CA LEU A 96 9.10 2.97 18.17
C LEU A 96 10.08 1.97 18.79
N THR A 97 11.33 1.96 18.33
CA THR A 97 12.35 1.00 18.74
C THR A 97 12.54 1.03 20.24
N LYS A 98 12.76 2.23 20.79
CA LYS A 98 12.91 2.40 22.24
C LYS A 98 11.59 2.19 22.98
N LYS A 99 10.48 2.74 22.47
CA LYS A 99 9.17 2.73 23.15
C LYS A 99 8.59 1.31 23.29
N TYR A 100 8.73 0.48 22.26
CA TYR A 100 8.18 -0.87 22.19
C TYR A 100 9.25 -1.97 22.24
N ASN A 101 10.51 -1.60 22.49
CA ASN A 101 11.63 -2.53 22.58
C ASN A 101 11.74 -3.44 21.34
N ILE A 102 11.58 -2.83 20.15
CA ILE A 102 11.43 -3.52 18.85
C ILE A 102 12.62 -4.43 18.55
N GLN A 103 13.82 -4.14 19.06
CA GLN A 103 15.00 -5.00 18.96
C GLN A 103 14.82 -6.41 19.55
N ASN A 104 13.85 -6.59 20.45
CA ASN A 104 13.53 -7.89 21.03
C ASN A 104 12.38 -8.60 20.30
N ILE A 105 11.75 -7.93 19.33
CA ILE A 105 10.78 -8.53 18.42
C ILE A 105 11.59 -9.24 17.34
N ARG A 106 11.92 -10.50 17.60
CA ARG A 106 12.65 -11.34 16.64
C ARG A 106 11.67 -12.01 15.69
N SER A 107 12.07 -12.04 14.43
CA SER A 107 11.42 -12.90 13.44
C SER A 107 12.25 -14.17 13.25
N GLU A 108 11.59 -15.29 12.98
CA GLU A 108 12.30 -16.54 12.67
C GLU A 108 12.96 -16.50 11.28
N ASN A 109 12.58 -15.53 10.43
CA ASN A 109 13.00 -15.41 9.03
C ASN A 109 13.72 -14.07 8.72
N GLU A 110 14.58 -13.60 9.63
CA GLU A 110 15.27 -12.28 9.54
C GLU A 110 16.06 -12.02 8.24
N GLY A 111 16.39 -13.05 7.45
CA GLY A 111 17.12 -12.89 6.18
C GLY A 111 16.26 -12.67 4.93
N LYS A 112 14.94 -12.98 4.97
CA LYS A 112 14.11 -12.94 3.75
C LYS A 112 13.71 -11.51 3.39
N TYR A 113 13.81 -11.20 2.09
CA TYR A 113 13.45 -9.91 1.50
C TYR A 113 14.18 -8.71 2.12
N MET A 114 15.34 -8.91 2.74
CA MET A 114 16.01 -7.89 3.55
C MET A 114 16.34 -6.61 2.77
N ASP A 115 16.70 -6.72 1.49
CA ASP A 115 16.97 -5.55 0.65
C ASP A 115 15.72 -4.68 0.45
N ILE A 116 14.57 -5.32 0.20
CA ILE A 116 13.27 -4.66 0.07
C ILE A 116 12.89 -4.03 1.42
N ILE A 117 13.02 -4.79 2.51
CA ILE A 117 12.66 -4.33 3.87
C ILE A 117 13.56 -3.16 4.30
N ASP A 118 14.87 -3.19 4.05
CA ASP A 118 15.78 -2.10 4.41
C ASP A 118 15.44 -0.81 3.64
N ARG A 119 15.19 -0.94 2.34
CA ARG A 119 14.77 0.19 1.51
C ARG A 119 13.43 0.77 1.98
N VAL A 120 12.41 -0.06 2.13
CA VAL A 120 11.05 0.35 2.53
C VAL A 120 11.05 0.93 3.96
N SER A 121 11.81 0.32 4.88
CA SER A 121 12.01 0.83 6.24
C SER A 121 12.52 2.27 6.23
N ARG A 122 13.57 2.56 5.45
CA ARG A 122 14.11 3.92 5.31
C ARG A 122 13.13 4.89 4.65
N THR A 123 12.37 4.44 3.65
CA THR A 123 11.40 5.27 2.92
C THR A 123 10.23 5.72 3.81
N TYR A 124 9.74 4.85 4.69
CA TYR A 124 8.53 5.10 5.48
C TYR A 124 8.79 5.30 6.98
N GLY A 125 10.05 5.19 7.42
CA GLY A 125 10.43 5.45 8.81
C GLY A 125 9.90 4.42 9.81
N VAL A 126 9.70 3.17 9.36
CA VAL A 126 9.21 2.04 10.16
C VAL A 126 10.39 1.08 10.41
N PRO A 127 10.65 0.65 11.66
CA PRO A 127 11.76 -0.26 11.97
C PRO A 127 11.68 -1.61 11.24
N LYS A 128 12.83 -2.11 10.76
CA LYS A 128 12.91 -3.38 10.01
C LYS A 128 12.35 -4.59 10.75
N ALA A 129 12.73 -4.74 12.03
CA ALA A 129 12.25 -5.86 12.85
C ALA A 129 10.72 -5.86 13.02
N LEU A 130 10.10 -4.66 13.08
CA LEU A 130 8.64 -4.56 13.10
C LEU A 130 8.03 -5.01 11.76
N ILE A 131 8.58 -4.58 10.64
CA ILE A 131 8.13 -5.00 9.30
C ILE A 131 8.25 -6.53 9.15
N GLN A 132 9.39 -7.10 9.54
CA GLN A 132 9.63 -8.55 9.50
C GLN A 132 8.60 -9.30 10.35
N LYS A 133 8.32 -8.82 11.57
CA LYS A 133 7.34 -9.47 12.44
C LYS A 133 5.93 -9.37 11.89
N MET A 134 5.56 -8.26 11.26
CA MET A 134 4.28 -8.15 10.57
C MET A 134 4.19 -9.18 9.43
N ILE A 135 5.18 -9.27 8.55
CA ILE A 135 5.19 -10.26 7.46
C ILE A 135 5.05 -11.69 7.98
N GLU A 136 5.72 -12.01 9.09
CA GLU A 136 5.60 -13.30 9.77
C GLU A 136 4.16 -13.59 10.21
N VAL A 137 3.54 -12.65 10.93
CA VAL A 137 2.19 -12.80 11.47
C VAL A 137 1.14 -12.85 10.36
N GLU A 138 1.35 -12.09 9.28
CA GLU A 138 0.41 -11.97 8.16
C GLU A 138 0.46 -13.18 7.22
N SER A 139 1.65 -13.69 6.91
CA SER A 139 1.80 -14.63 5.80
C SER A 139 2.82 -15.74 6.02
N ASP A 140 3.53 -15.73 7.16
CA ASP A 140 4.72 -16.56 7.39
C ASP A 140 5.72 -16.47 6.20
N PHE A 141 5.93 -15.25 5.71
CA PHE A 141 6.79 -14.95 4.55
C PHE A 141 6.42 -15.67 3.24
N ASN A 142 5.20 -16.20 3.12
CA ASN A 142 4.71 -16.80 1.87
C ASN A 142 4.02 -15.73 0.99
N PRO A 143 4.62 -15.34 -0.15
CA PRO A 143 4.08 -14.28 -1.00
C PRO A 143 2.81 -14.68 -1.73
N LYS A 144 2.39 -15.95 -1.68
CA LYS A 144 1.17 -16.48 -2.31
C LYS A 144 0.00 -16.65 -1.34
N THR A 145 0.15 -16.22 -0.08
CA THR A 145 -0.90 -16.37 0.93
C THR A 145 -2.15 -15.58 0.54
N VAL A 146 -3.31 -16.24 0.67
CA VAL A 146 -4.63 -15.63 0.51
C VAL A 146 -5.49 -16.00 1.71
N SER A 147 -6.04 -15.02 2.42
CA SER A 147 -6.96 -15.28 3.53
C SER A 147 -8.36 -15.64 3.04
N SER A 148 -9.20 -16.18 3.92
CA SER A 148 -10.62 -16.43 3.62
C SER A 148 -11.41 -15.15 3.30
N ALA A 149 -10.95 -13.99 3.79
CA ALA A 149 -11.53 -12.69 3.48
C ALA A 149 -10.99 -12.07 2.19
N GLY A 150 -10.02 -12.72 1.53
CA GLY A 150 -9.41 -12.26 0.29
C GLY A 150 -8.21 -11.34 0.46
N ALA A 151 -7.62 -11.26 1.65
CA ALA A 151 -6.35 -10.56 1.86
C ALA A 151 -5.22 -11.30 1.14
N MET A 152 -4.28 -10.58 0.51
CA MET A 152 -3.30 -11.17 -0.42
C MET A 152 -1.85 -10.78 -0.11
N GLY A 153 -0.94 -11.74 -0.31
CA GLY A 153 0.50 -11.50 -0.32
C GLY A 153 1.14 -11.45 1.06
N LEU A 154 2.38 -10.94 1.11
CA LEU A 154 3.22 -10.92 2.31
C LEU A 154 2.63 -10.06 3.45
N MET A 155 2.01 -8.94 3.08
CA MET A 155 1.45 -7.97 4.02
C MET A 155 -0.09 -8.06 4.10
N GLN A 156 -0.68 -9.13 3.55
CA GLN A 156 -2.13 -9.41 3.55
C GLN A 156 -2.98 -8.18 3.19
N LEU A 157 -2.73 -7.61 2.02
CA LEU A 157 -3.47 -6.46 1.53
C LEU A 157 -4.90 -6.87 1.12
N MET A 158 -5.90 -6.16 1.64
CA MET A 158 -7.29 -6.34 1.21
C MET A 158 -7.48 -5.85 -0.24
N PRO A 159 -8.44 -6.40 -1.01
CA PRO A 159 -8.69 -5.98 -2.39
C PRO A 159 -9.00 -4.49 -2.56
N GLU A 160 -9.60 -3.86 -1.54
CA GLU A 160 -9.83 -2.42 -1.48
C GLU A 160 -8.50 -1.66 -1.40
N ASN A 161 -7.62 -2.04 -0.46
CA ASN A 161 -6.30 -1.44 -0.28
C ASN A 161 -5.43 -1.58 -1.54
N VAL A 162 -5.48 -2.73 -2.22
CA VAL A 162 -4.77 -2.95 -3.50
C VAL A 162 -5.16 -1.88 -4.53
N LYS A 163 -6.46 -1.58 -4.64
CA LYS A 163 -6.97 -0.55 -5.56
C LYS A 163 -6.57 0.85 -5.11
N GLU A 164 -6.79 1.18 -3.83
CA GLU A 164 -6.51 2.50 -3.28
C GLU A 164 -5.02 2.87 -3.32
N LEU A 165 -4.15 1.89 -3.09
CA LEU A 165 -2.70 2.07 -3.07
C LEU A 165 -2.05 1.92 -4.46
N GLY A 166 -2.81 1.52 -5.48
CA GLY A 166 -2.34 1.36 -6.85
C GLY A 166 -1.41 0.16 -7.05
N VAL A 167 -1.58 -0.89 -6.25
CA VAL A 167 -0.81 -2.13 -6.33
C VAL A 167 -1.25 -2.92 -7.56
N LYS A 168 -0.30 -3.27 -8.43
CA LYS A 168 -0.55 -4.04 -9.65
C LYS A 168 -0.54 -5.53 -9.37
N ASN A 169 0.38 -5.99 -8.53
CA ASN A 169 0.50 -7.39 -8.14
C ASN A 169 0.70 -7.54 -6.62
N PRO A 170 -0.35 -7.85 -5.85
CA PRO A 170 -0.21 -8.02 -4.40
C PRO A 170 0.61 -9.25 -4.00
N PHE A 171 0.87 -10.17 -4.92
CA PHE A 171 1.74 -11.34 -4.70
C PHE A 171 3.23 -11.06 -5.02
N SER A 172 3.55 -9.88 -5.56
CA SER A 172 4.94 -9.44 -5.68
C SER A 172 5.47 -9.07 -4.29
N PRO A 173 6.59 -9.66 -3.82
CA PRO A 173 7.16 -9.30 -2.52
C PRO A 173 7.42 -7.80 -2.38
N GLU A 174 7.90 -7.17 -3.44
CA GLU A 174 8.22 -5.74 -3.47
C GLU A 174 6.98 -4.88 -3.31
N GLU A 175 5.96 -5.08 -4.15
CA GLU A 175 4.73 -4.29 -4.08
C GLU A 175 3.94 -4.56 -2.79
N SER A 176 3.91 -5.81 -2.32
CA SER A 176 3.22 -6.19 -1.10
C SER A 176 3.83 -5.52 0.14
N ILE A 177 5.16 -5.63 0.31
CA ILE A 177 5.88 -5.03 1.43
C ILE A 177 5.78 -3.51 1.38
N GLU A 178 6.00 -2.91 0.22
CA GLU A 178 5.94 -1.45 0.09
C GLU A 178 4.56 -0.91 0.42
N ALA A 179 3.49 -1.47 -0.14
CA ALA A 179 2.14 -1.00 0.09
C ALA A 179 1.70 -1.19 1.55
N GLY A 180 2.01 -2.34 2.16
CA GLY A 180 1.68 -2.58 3.57
C GLY A 180 2.41 -1.63 4.52
N VAL A 181 3.70 -1.40 4.32
CA VAL A 181 4.46 -0.48 5.19
C VAL A 181 4.05 0.98 4.95
N LYS A 182 3.72 1.36 3.71
CA LYS A 182 3.14 2.67 3.39
C LYS A 182 1.82 2.88 4.13
N GLU A 183 0.96 1.88 4.16
CA GLU A 183 -0.33 1.93 4.85
C GLU A 183 -0.14 2.07 6.37
N LEU A 184 0.73 1.25 6.97
CA LEU A 184 1.09 1.36 8.39
C LEU A 184 1.65 2.74 8.73
N SER A 185 2.56 3.27 7.91
CA SER A 185 3.10 4.63 8.09
C SER A 185 2.00 5.69 8.02
N GLY A 186 0.99 5.49 7.17
CA GLY A 186 -0.22 6.30 7.12
C GLY A 186 -0.98 6.27 8.44
N TYR A 187 -1.18 5.09 9.03
CA TYR A 187 -1.84 4.96 10.32
C TYR A 187 -1.02 5.49 11.50
N LEU A 188 0.31 5.33 11.50
CA LEU A 188 1.18 5.97 12.49
C LEU A 188 1.01 7.48 12.45
N LYS A 189 0.98 8.07 11.25
CA LYS A 189 0.74 9.51 11.08
C LYS A 189 -0.65 9.95 11.57
N GLN A 190 -1.69 9.18 11.28
CA GLN A 190 -3.07 9.48 11.71
C GLN A 190 -3.23 9.39 13.24
N ASN A 191 -2.45 8.52 13.89
CA ASN A 191 -2.53 8.26 15.33
C ASN A 191 -1.36 8.88 16.11
N ASN A 192 -0.73 9.94 15.58
CA ASN A 192 0.35 10.68 16.26
C ASN A 192 1.52 9.80 16.77
N GLY A 193 1.86 8.74 16.02
CA GLY A 193 2.92 7.80 16.37
C GLY A 193 2.51 6.71 17.38
N ASP A 194 1.23 6.58 17.71
CA ASP A 194 0.74 5.46 18.50
C ASP A 194 0.71 4.18 17.65
N LEU A 195 1.67 3.30 17.88
CA LEU A 195 1.81 2.04 17.16
C LEU A 195 0.69 1.06 17.49
N VAL A 196 0.13 1.08 18.70
CA VAL A 196 -0.96 0.17 19.08
C VAL A 196 -2.21 0.51 18.28
N LEU A 197 -2.54 1.80 18.17
CA LEU A 197 -3.66 2.26 17.35
C LEU A 197 -3.38 2.10 15.85
N ALA A 198 -2.13 2.22 15.41
CA ALA A 198 -1.76 1.98 14.03
C ALA A 198 -1.93 0.51 13.63
N LEU A 199 -1.46 -0.44 14.45
CA LEU A 199 -1.66 -1.88 14.24
C LEU A 199 -3.13 -2.27 14.34
N ALA A 200 -3.88 -1.66 15.27
CA ALA A 200 -5.33 -1.85 15.34
C ALA A 200 -6.03 -1.36 14.06
N SER A 201 -5.60 -0.20 13.51
CA SER A 201 -6.13 0.34 12.26
C SER A 201 -5.76 -0.55 11.07
N TYR A 202 -4.57 -1.14 11.08
CA TYR A 202 -4.11 -2.05 10.04
C TYR A 202 -4.95 -3.32 9.99
N ASN A 203 -5.18 -3.97 11.13
CA ASN A 203 -5.92 -5.24 11.17
C ASN A 203 -7.45 -5.06 11.16
N ALA A 204 -8.00 -4.09 11.91
CA ALA A 204 -9.44 -3.92 12.05
C ALA A 204 -10.02 -2.82 11.14
N GLY A 205 -9.18 -2.06 10.45
CA GLY A 205 -9.57 -0.85 9.73
C GLY A 205 -9.70 0.38 10.64
N PRO A 206 -9.30 1.57 10.16
CA PRO A 206 -9.31 2.81 10.95
C PRO A 206 -10.73 3.26 11.33
N GLY A 207 -11.75 2.82 10.59
CA GLY A 207 -13.16 3.06 10.94
C GLY A 207 -13.57 2.42 12.26
N ASN A 208 -13.11 1.19 12.52
CA ASN A 208 -13.38 0.50 13.77
C ASN A 208 -12.62 1.15 14.93
N VAL A 209 -11.35 1.50 14.75
CA VAL A 209 -10.57 2.21 15.78
C VAL A 209 -11.27 3.52 16.19
N ARG A 210 -11.76 4.30 15.22
CA ARG A 210 -12.55 5.52 15.51
C ARG A 210 -13.87 5.20 16.22
N LYS A 211 -14.59 4.17 15.78
CA LYS A 211 -15.88 3.77 16.37
C LYS A 211 -15.75 3.39 17.84
N TYR A 212 -14.67 2.71 18.21
CA TYR A 212 -14.43 2.26 19.59
C TYR A 212 -13.58 3.24 20.42
N GLY A 213 -13.01 4.28 19.81
CA GLY A 213 -12.15 5.25 20.49
C GLY A 213 -10.81 4.65 20.96
N GLY A 214 -10.35 3.56 20.34
CA GLY A 214 -9.19 2.80 20.77
C GLY A 214 -9.09 1.45 20.06
N VAL A 215 -8.37 0.49 20.66
CA VAL A 215 -8.32 -0.89 20.15
C VAL A 215 -9.73 -1.50 20.23
N PRO A 216 -10.34 -1.94 19.11
CA PRO A 216 -11.65 -2.56 19.15
C PRO A 216 -11.61 -3.88 19.96
N PRO A 217 -12.72 -4.29 20.60
CA PRO A 217 -12.79 -5.52 21.39
C PRO A 217 -12.89 -6.78 20.50
N PHE A 218 -12.11 -6.81 19.41
CA PHE A 218 -12.01 -7.94 18.50
C PHE A 218 -10.83 -8.79 18.94
N LYS A 219 -11.10 -10.06 19.30
CA LYS A 219 -10.07 -11.00 19.76
C LYS A 219 -8.94 -11.15 18.74
N GLU A 220 -9.27 -11.11 17.45
CA GLU A 220 -8.30 -11.16 16.36
C GLU A 220 -7.33 -9.97 16.43
N THR A 221 -7.85 -8.75 16.53
CA THR A 221 -7.03 -7.52 16.57
C THR A 221 -6.17 -7.44 17.82
N GLN A 222 -6.73 -7.77 18.99
CA GLN A 222 -5.97 -7.82 20.24
C GLN A 222 -4.87 -8.89 20.16
N GLY A 223 -5.18 -10.06 19.60
CA GLY A 223 -4.23 -11.14 19.35
C GLY A 223 -3.13 -10.76 18.36
N TYR A 224 -3.48 -10.04 17.30
CA TYR A 224 -2.54 -9.51 16.31
C TYR A 224 -1.51 -8.59 16.95
N ILE A 225 -1.96 -7.60 17.73
CA ILE A 225 -1.08 -6.68 18.46
C ILE A 225 -0.19 -7.45 19.44
N LYS A 226 -0.76 -8.41 20.18
CA LYS A 226 0.00 -9.25 21.11
C LYS A 226 1.08 -10.08 20.43
N LYS A 227 0.80 -10.67 19.27
CA LYS A 227 1.79 -11.44 18.49
C LYS A 227 2.96 -10.58 17.99
N ILE A 228 2.70 -9.33 17.64
CA ILE A 228 3.72 -8.42 17.11
C ILE A 228 4.54 -7.79 18.24
N LEU A 229 3.87 -7.18 19.22
CA LEU A 229 4.50 -6.35 20.24
C LEU A 229 4.75 -7.06 21.57
N ASN A 230 4.23 -8.28 21.75
CA ASN A 230 4.28 -9.03 23.02
C ASN A 230 3.70 -8.23 24.22
N ILE A 231 2.63 -7.47 23.96
CA ILE A 231 1.88 -6.73 24.99
C ILE A 231 0.43 -7.18 24.99
N ASP A 232 -0.20 -7.16 26.16
CA ASP A 232 -1.65 -7.38 26.26
C ASP A 232 -2.39 -6.04 26.15
N VAL A 233 -3.40 -6.01 25.28
CA VAL A 233 -4.28 -4.85 25.05
C VAL A 233 -5.75 -5.22 25.23
N SER A 234 -6.02 -6.40 25.81
CA SER A 234 -7.36 -6.74 26.27
C SER A 234 -7.68 -6.01 27.58
N ASN A 235 -8.91 -5.49 27.66
CA ASN A 235 -9.47 -4.89 28.88
C ASN A 235 -10.27 -5.94 29.65
#